data_AF-X1APV6-F1
#
_entry.id   AF-X1APV6-F1
#
_cell.length_a   1.000
_cell.length_b   1.000
_cell.length_c   1.000
_cell.angle_alpha   90.00
_cell.angle_beta   90.00
_cell.angle_gamma   90.00
#
_symmetry.space_group_name_H-M   'P 1'
#
loop_
_entity.id
_entity.type
_entity.pdbx_description
1 polymer ?
#
loop_
_entity_poly.entity_id
_entity_poly.type
_entity_poly.pdbx_seq_one_letter_code
_entity_poly.pdbx_strand_id
1 'polypeptide(L)'
;MSIEVLDDLVGEAEEVNGHNPWLNYTLQLHRMREMGIPHRLFDLLDERPFTRSELREFCFLLFGAGTFDGVNDPEVDFNGFLKDLNDIVSKEKQQWDPAKKKVKPILNLKEMNRIYGDSACSIM
;
A
#
# COMPACT_ATOMS: atom_id res chain seq x y z
N MET A 1 -1.20 -23.88 -3.00
CA MET A 1 -1.78 -22.62 -3.50
C MET A 1 -3.26 -22.86 -3.67
N SER A 2 -4.08 -22.09 -2.95
CA SER A 2 -5.52 -21.99 -3.16
C SER A 2 -5.78 -21.10 -4.37
N ILE A 3 -6.83 -21.39 -5.14
CA ILE A 3 -7.28 -20.50 -6.20
C ILE A 3 -8.14 -19.41 -5.56
N GLU A 4 -7.75 -18.15 -5.76
CA GLU A 4 -8.51 -16.99 -5.32
C GLU A 4 -9.50 -16.60 -6.42
N VAL A 5 -10.73 -16.26 -6.03
CA VAL A 5 -11.77 -15.76 -6.94
C VAL A 5 -11.95 -14.28 -6.64
N LEU A 6 -11.46 -13.43 -7.53
CA LEU A 6 -11.59 -11.98 -7.43
C LEU A 6 -12.95 -11.53 -7.96
N ASP A 7 -13.53 -10.53 -7.31
CA ASP A 7 -14.72 -9.83 -7.80
C ASP A 7 -14.33 -8.71 -8.78
N ASP A 8 -15.27 -7.81 -9.10
CA ASP A 8 -15.00 -6.65 -9.94
C ASP A 8 -14.01 -5.66 -9.29
N LEU A 9 -13.28 -4.92 -10.14
CA LEU A 9 -12.26 -3.96 -9.73
C LEU A 9 -12.71 -2.98 -8.64
N VAL A 10 -13.97 -2.51 -8.70
CA VAL A 10 -14.46 -1.49 -7.76
C VAL A 10 -14.79 -2.15 -6.43
N GLY A 11 -15.47 -3.30 -6.43
CA GLY A 11 -15.75 -4.08 -5.22
C GLY A 11 -14.46 -4.42 -4.47
N GLU A 12 -13.49 -5.00 -5.18
CA GLU A 12 -12.15 -5.30 -4.66
C GLU A 12 -11.46 -4.08 -4.06
N ALA A 13 -11.51 -2.94 -4.77
CA ALA A 13 -10.90 -1.72 -4.28
C ALA A 13 -11.57 -1.17 -3.01
N GLU A 14 -12.88 -1.37 -2.86
CA GLU A 14 -13.62 -0.98 -1.66
C GLU A 14 -13.23 -1.86 -0.47
N GLU A 15 -13.07 -3.17 -0.67
CA GLU A 15 -12.61 -4.11 0.36
C GLU A 15 -11.17 -3.83 0.80
N VAL A 16 -10.26 -3.65 -0.15
CA VAL A 16 -8.87 -3.25 0.12
C VAL A 16 -8.83 -1.89 0.83
N ASN A 17 -9.65 -0.91 0.41
CA ASN A 17 -9.71 0.38 1.10
C ASN A 17 -10.34 0.26 2.51
N GLY A 18 -11.16 -0.75 2.79
CA GLY A 18 -11.70 -1.04 4.11
C GLY A 18 -10.61 -1.45 5.12
N HIS A 19 -9.67 -2.28 4.69
CA HIS A 19 -8.61 -2.81 5.55
C HIS A 19 -7.31 -1.99 5.48
N ASN A 20 -6.96 -1.55 4.29
CA ASN A 20 -5.71 -0.84 3.96
C ASN A 20 -6.03 0.46 3.18
N PRO A 21 -6.73 1.46 3.78
CA PRO A 21 -7.15 2.71 3.11
C PRO A 21 -6.00 3.61 2.64
N TRP A 22 -4.78 3.28 3.07
CA TRP A 22 -3.55 3.91 2.64
C TRP A 22 -3.12 3.45 1.23
N LEU A 23 -3.63 2.33 0.72
CA LEU A 23 -3.35 1.85 -0.63
C LEU A 23 -4.42 2.32 -1.61
N ASN A 24 -3.99 2.88 -2.73
CA ASN A 24 -4.83 3.04 -3.90
C ASN A 24 -4.79 1.72 -4.71
N TYR A 25 -5.85 0.92 -4.64
CA TYR A 25 -5.94 -0.33 -5.39
C TYR A 25 -6.24 -0.05 -6.87
N THR A 26 -5.17 0.00 -7.67
CA THR A 26 -5.27 0.40 -9.09
C THR A 26 -5.60 -0.79 -9.99
N LEU A 27 -6.00 -0.49 -11.24
CA LEU A 27 -6.23 -1.52 -12.26
C LEU A 27 -5.00 -2.42 -12.47
N GLN A 28 -3.78 -1.87 -12.37
CA GLN A 28 -2.56 -2.65 -12.53
C GLN A 28 -2.42 -3.71 -11.44
N LEU A 29 -2.65 -3.35 -10.17
CA LEU A 29 -2.64 -4.30 -9.05
C LEU A 29 -3.69 -5.40 -9.22
N HIS A 30 -4.90 -5.02 -9.63
CA HIS A 30 -5.97 -5.97 -9.90
C HIS A 30 -5.59 -6.96 -11.02
N ARG A 31 -5.04 -6.48 -12.14
CA ARG A 31 -4.56 -7.36 -13.22
C ARG A 31 -3.43 -8.29 -12.77
N MET A 32 -2.55 -7.84 -11.88
CA MET A 32 -1.50 -8.70 -11.33
C MET A 32 -2.07 -9.84 -10.47
N ARG A 33 -3.12 -9.57 -9.68
CA ARG A 33 -3.84 -10.61 -8.94
C ARG A 33 -4.61 -11.56 -9.86
N GLU A 34 -5.30 -11.06 -10.89
CA GLU A 34 -5.97 -11.91 -11.90
C GLU A 34 -4.99 -12.84 -12.63
N MET A 35 -3.75 -12.40 -12.86
CA MET A 35 -2.69 -13.22 -13.47
C MET A 35 -2.10 -14.26 -12.49
N GLY A 36 -2.55 -14.28 -11.24
CA GLY A 36 -2.16 -15.26 -10.23
C GLY A 36 -0.78 -15.01 -9.64
N ILE A 37 -0.44 -13.76 -9.30
CA ILE A 37 0.81 -13.45 -8.58
C ILE A 37 0.89 -14.28 -7.28
N PRO A 38 1.86 -15.20 -7.13
CA PRO A 38 1.88 -16.13 -6.01
C PRO A 38 2.60 -15.50 -4.81
N HIS A 39 2.01 -14.46 -4.21
CA HIS A 39 2.60 -13.79 -3.07
C HIS A 39 1.57 -13.45 -2.00
N ARG A 40 1.76 -14.03 -0.81
CA ARG A 40 0.81 -14.01 0.33
C ARG A 40 0.34 -12.61 0.72
N LEU A 41 1.18 -11.58 0.60
CA LEU A 41 0.77 -10.22 0.92
C LEU A 41 -0.38 -9.71 0.05
N PHE A 42 -0.51 -10.18 -1.20
CA PHE A 42 -1.62 -9.76 -2.06
C PHE A 42 -2.93 -10.38 -1.61
N ASP A 43 -2.91 -11.65 -1.15
CA ASP A 43 -4.07 -12.33 -0.54
C ASP A 43 -4.52 -11.64 0.76
N LEU A 44 -3.61 -10.95 1.46
CA LEU A 44 -3.91 -10.29 2.73
C LEU A 44 -4.47 -8.86 2.55
N LEU A 45 -4.47 -8.30 1.34
CA LEU A 45 -4.80 -6.89 1.08
C LEU A 45 -6.23 -6.51 1.46
N ASP A 46 -7.16 -7.41 1.15
CA ASP A 46 -8.61 -7.30 1.36
C ASP A 46 -9.08 -8.10 2.59
N GLU A 47 -8.23 -8.92 3.20
CA GLU A 47 -8.57 -9.69 4.40
C GLU A 47 -8.37 -8.91 5.71
N ARG A 48 -7.27 -8.17 5.85
CA ARG A 48 -6.93 -7.46 7.10
C ARG A 48 -5.92 -6.32 6.93
N PRO A 49 -5.79 -5.42 7.92
CA PRO A 49 -4.70 -4.47 7.94
C PRO A 49 -3.35 -5.19 8.01
N PHE A 50 -2.36 -4.69 7.27
CA PHE A 50 -0.98 -5.17 7.37
C PHE A 50 -0.34 -4.82 8.72
N THR A 51 0.67 -5.60 9.12
CA THR A 51 1.64 -5.19 10.14
C THR A 51 2.67 -4.21 9.54
N ARG A 52 3.48 -3.53 10.36
CA ARG A 52 4.51 -2.60 9.87
C ARG A 52 5.58 -3.33 9.03
N SER A 53 5.98 -4.52 9.46
CA SER A 53 6.88 -5.40 8.69
C SER A 53 6.31 -5.79 7.32
N GLU A 54 5.03 -6.20 7.27
CA GLU A 54 4.35 -6.55 6.01
C GLU A 54 4.15 -5.34 5.10
N LEU A 55 3.87 -4.16 5.67
CA LEU A 55 3.80 -2.90 4.95
C LEU A 55 5.14 -2.60 4.25
N ARG A 56 6.27 -2.76 4.95
CA ARG A 56 7.61 -2.57 4.37
C ARG A 56 7.84 -3.49 3.19
N GLU A 57 7.53 -4.78 3.38
CA GLU A 57 7.71 -5.79 2.34
C GLU A 57 6.80 -5.53 1.14
N PHE A 58 5.55 -5.14 1.37
CA PHE A 58 4.63 -4.76 0.30
C PHE A 58 5.13 -3.55 -0.50
N CYS A 59 5.60 -2.49 0.17
CA CYS A 59 6.17 -1.33 -0.50
C CYS A 59 7.44 -1.69 -1.29
N PHE A 60 8.28 -2.59 -0.77
CA PHE A 60 9.43 -3.14 -1.51
C PHE A 60 9.00 -3.86 -2.79
N LEU A 61 7.94 -4.68 -2.74
CA LEU A 61 7.39 -5.35 -3.94
C LEU A 61 6.83 -4.36 -4.95
N LEU A 62 6.23 -3.27 -4.47
CA LEU A 62 5.58 -2.27 -5.32
C LEU A 62 6.59 -1.39 -6.10
N PHE A 63 7.67 -0.95 -5.43
CA PHE A 63 8.65 -0.04 -6.02
C PHE A 63 9.93 -0.73 -6.51
N GLY A 64 10.16 -1.98 -6.09
CA GLY A 64 11.30 -2.79 -6.46
C GLY A 64 12.61 -2.44 -5.73
N ALA A 65 13.55 -3.38 -5.75
CA ALA A 65 14.80 -3.30 -4.97
C ALA A 65 15.68 -2.08 -5.28
N GLY A 66 15.68 -1.59 -6.53
CA GLY A 66 16.51 -0.45 -6.92
C GLY A 66 16.04 0.89 -6.33
N THR A 67 14.72 1.05 -6.16
CA THR A 67 14.13 2.28 -5.59
C THR A 67 14.05 2.22 -4.07
N PHE A 68 13.92 1.01 -3.52
CA PHE A 68 13.70 0.77 -2.10
C PHE A 68 14.98 0.50 -1.30
N ASP A 69 16.15 0.65 -1.93
CA ASP A 69 17.44 0.54 -1.25
C ASP A 69 17.65 1.72 -0.28
N GLY A 70 18.14 1.42 0.93
CA GLY A 70 18.37 2.41 1.98
C GLY A 70 17.11 3.00 2.65
N VAL A 71 15.91 2.52 2.31
CA VAL A 71 14.66 2.94 2.98
C VAL A 71 14.66 2.46 4.44
N ASN A 72 14.35 3.38 5.36
CA ASN A 72 14.32 3.11 6.80
C ASN A 72 13.34 1.98 7.15
N ASP A 73 13.61 1.26 8.23
CA ASP A 73 12.71 0.22 8.72
C ASP A 73 11.56 0.84 9.55
N PRO A 74 10.28 0.67 9.17
CA PRO A 74 9.15 1.24 9.90
C PRO A 74 8.97 0.68 11.33
N GLU A 75 9.55 -0.48 11.66
CA GLU A 75 9.56 -0.98 13.04
C GLU A 75 10.51 -0.18 13.93
N VAL A 76 11.56 0.44 13.35
CA VAL A 76 12.60 1.18 14.07
C VAL A 76 12.38 2.69 13.99
N ASP A 77 12.15 3.23 12.80
CA ASP A 77 11.89 4.64 12.54
C ASP A 77 10.79 4.81 11.49
N PHE A 78 9.55 4.89 11.97
CA PHE A 78 8.39 5.06 11.11
C PHE A 78 8.32 6.44 10.45
N ASN A 79 8.82 7.49 11.10
CA ASN A 79 8.83 8.83 10.53
C ASN A 79 9.86 8.95 9.40
N GLY A 80 11.05 8.37 9.59
CA GLY A 80 12.05 8.22 8.53
C GLY A 80 11.50 7.44 7.35
N PHE A 81 10.84 6.31 7.62
CA PHE A 81 10.18 5.50 6.59
C PHE A 81 9.14 6.29 5.79
N LEU A 82 8.26 7.05 6.44
CA LEU A 82 7.27 7.89 5.76
C LEU A 82 7.90 8.97 4.90
N LYS A 83 9.02 9.56 5.35
CA LYS A 83 9.76 10.55 4.58
C LYS A 83 10.34 9.93 3.31
N ASP A 84 10.99 8.77 3.42
CA ASP A 84 11.54 8.06 2.27
C ASP A 84 10.44 7.67 1.28
N LEU A 85 9.31 7.17 1.78
CA LEU A 85 8.15 6.87 0.94
C LEU A 85 7.59 8.11 0.25
N ASN A 86 7.57 9.27 0.90
CA ASN A 86 7.14 10.52 0.28
C ASN A 86 8.05 10.91 -0.90
N ASP A 87 9.35 10.74 -0.74
CA ASP A 87 10.33 11.03 -1.79
C ASP A 87 10.23 10.05 -2.97
N ILE A 88 9.83 8.80 -2.72
CA ILE A 88 9.54 7.82 -3.77
C ILE A 88 8.21 8.13 -4.47
N VAL A 89 7.12 8.24 -3.71
CA VAL A 89 5.75 8.42 -4.22
C VAL A 89 5.58 9.75 -4.98
N SER A 90 6.31 10.79 -4.59
CA SER A 90 6.28 12.08 -5.29
C SER A 90 6.85 12.04 -6.71
N LYS A 91 7.72 11.07 -7.02
CA LYS A 91 8.28 10.84 -8.36
C LYS A 91 7.36 9.99 -9.23
N GLU A 92 6.43 9.27 -8.61
CA GLU A 92 5.49 8.41 -9.31
C GLU A 92 4.33 9.18 -9.93
N LYS A 93 3.83 8.68 -11.06
CA LYS A 93 2.61 9.22 -11.66
C LYS A 93 1.41 8.83 -10.81
N GLN A 94 0.53 9.80 -10.58
CA GLN A 94 -0.76 9.53 -9.96
C GLN A 94 -1.58 8.57 -10.82
N GLN A 95 -2.32 7.68 -10.15
CA GLN A 95 -3.11 6.61 -10.75
C GLN A 95 -4.59 6.80 -10.44
N TRP A 96 -5.46 6.23 -11.27
CA TRP A 96 -6.89 6.23 -11.00
C TRP A 96 -7.22 5.36 -9.79
N ASP A 97 -7.91 5.93 -8.81
CA ASP A 97 -8.49 5.25 -7.65
C ASP A 97 -9.93 4.85 -7.96
N PRO A 98 -10.22 3.55 -8.18
CA PRO A 98 -11.56 3.08 -8.53
C PRO A 98 -12.58 3.23 -7.38
N ALA A 99 -12.17 3.04 -6.13
CA ALA A 99 -13.05 3.19 -4.97
C ALA A 99 -13.47 4.66 -4.77
N LYS A 100 -12.53 5.61 -4.92
CA LYS A 100 -12.78 7.05 -4.68
C LYS A 100 -13.09 7.83 -5.96
N LYS A 101 -13.04 7.17 -7.13
CA LYS A 101 -13.31 7.70 -8.47
C LYS A 101 -12.53 8.98 -8.78
N LYS A 102 -11.24 9.01 -8.43
CA LYS A 102 -10.35 10.17 -8.58
C LYS A 102 -8.92 9.73 -8.89
N VAL A 103 -8.14 10.59 -9.54
CA VAL A 103 -6.70 10.36 -9.72
C VAL A 103 -5.96 10.73 -8.42
N LYS A 104 -5.15 9.80 -7.91
CA LYS A 104 -4.44 9.91 -6.63
C LYS A 104 -3.07 9.23 -6.68
N PRO A 105 -2.15 9.59 -5.76
CA PRO A 105 -0.94 8.80 -5.56
C PRO A 105 -1.26 7.34 -5.25
N ILE A 106 -0.31 6.44 -5.52
CA ILE A 106 -0.48 5.01 -5.25
C ILE A 106 -0.55 4.70 -3.74
N LEU A 107 0.14 5.51 -2.92
CA LEU A 107 0.08 5.46 -1.46
C LEU A 107 -0.44 6.77 -0.90
N ASN A 108 -1.39 6.69 0.03
CA ASN A 108 -1.86 7.81 0.83
C ASN A 108 -1.13 7.83 2.18
N LEU A 109 -0.04 8.58 2.22
CA LEU A 109 0.85 8.65 3.38
C LEU A 109 0.20 9.25 4.63
N LYS A 110 -0.87 10.05 4.47
CA LYS A 110 -1.63 10.58 5.63
C LYS A 110 -2.41 9.48 6.33
N GLU A 111 -3.08 8.62 5.57
CA GLU A 111 -3.79 7.46 6.12
C GLU A 111 -2.80 6.44 6.68
N MET A 112 -1.66 6.24 5.99
CA MET A 112 -0.58 5.38 6.48
C MET A 112 -0.08 5.85 7.85
N ASN A 113 0.18 7.16 8.01
CA ASN A 113 0.59 7.72 9.30
C ASN A 113 -0.50 7.59 10.37
N ARG A 114 -1.77 7.75 9.99
CA ARG A 114 -2.88 7.60 10.94
C ARG A 114 -3.01 6.19 11.50
N ILE A 115 -2.73 5.17 10.70
CA ILE A 115 -2.89 3.75 11.07
C ILE A 115 -1.64 3.21 11.76
N TYR A 116 -0.47 3.53 11.20
CA TYR A 116 0.79 2.93 11.64
C TYR A 116 1.69 3.88 12.40
N GLY A 117 1.45 5.19 12.34
CA GLY A 117 2.26 6.17 13.07
C GLY A 117 2.22 5.93 14.56
N ASP A 118 3.35 6.17 15.22
CA ASP A 118 3.36 6.22 16.66
C ASP A 118 2.46 7.37 17.11
N SER A 119 1.63 7.15 18.14
CA SER A 119 0.70 8.17 18.68
C SER A 119 1.39 9.38 19.32
N ALA A 120 2.64 9.64 18.98
CA ALA A 120 3.46 10.73 19.48
C ALA A 120 3.81 11.71 18.36
N CYS A 121 2.84 12.49 17.89
CA CYS A 121 3.11 13.86 17.45
C CYS A 121 1.86 14.74 17.57
N SER A 122 1.48 15.02 18.82
CA SER A 122 1.05 16.37 19.18
C SER A 122 2.31 17.10 19.62
N ILE A 123 2.81 18.05 18.82
CA ILE A 123 3.71 19.20 19.12
C ILE A 123 4.00 19.78 17.72
N MET A 124 3.22 20.78 17.30
CA MET A 124 3.51 22.23 17.32
C MET A 124 4.52 22.65 16.25
#